data_AF-A0A942B6J7-F1
#
_entry.id   AF-A0A942B6J7-F1
#
_cell.length_a   1.000
_cell.length_b   1.000
_cell.length_c   1.000
_cell.angle_alpha   90.00
_cell.angle_beta   90.00
_cell.angle_gamma   90.00
#
_symmetry.space_group_name_H-M   'P 1'
#
loop_
_entity.id
_entity.type
_entity.pdbx_description
1 polymer ?
#
loop_
_entity_poly.entity_id
_entity_poly.type
_entity_poly.pdbx_seq_one_letter_code
_entity_poly.pdbx_strand_id
1 'polypeptide(L)'
;MASKLMSMSEIKSAYDRLSRDNNMMALSAVLRIGAEQIERRGKIGIFKNIVIATGGIALCFSIAAFFAPDNIKPSLQIWQIVAICLMAISLGLLWRVRNNMEQFLKDEQDIRVLMVETAQRIVGVPTFNPTPLSEELRGTLRNAVAHVRVKASDELTAIIDRH
;
A
#
# COMPACT_ATOMS: atom_id res chain seq x y z
N MET A 1 -11.02 -13.66 4.42
CA MET A 1 -9.84 -14.24 5.09
C MET A 1 -8.67 -13.27 4.95
N ALA A 2 -8.13 -12.75 6.05
CA ALA A 2 -6.99 -11.85 6.00
C ALA A 2 -5.71 -12.68 5.74
N SER A 3 -5.21 -12.67 4.50
CA SER A 3 -3.91 -13.25 4.10
C SER A 3 -2.77 -12.68 4.97
N LYS A 4 -1.83 -13.51 5.43
CA LYS A 4 -0.70 -13.09 6.27
C LYS A 4 0.26 -12.21 5.45
N LEU A 5 0.91 -11.22 6.07
CA LEU A 5 1.99 -10.48 5.42
C LEU A 5 3.19 -11.44 5.27
N MET A 6 3.57 -11.75 4.03
CA MET A 6 4.59 -12.75 3.74
C MET A 6 5.95 -12.07 3.59
N SER A 7 6.99 -12.72 4.10
CA SER A 7 8.38 -12.36 3.85
C SER A 7 8.76 -12.62 2.39
N MET A 8 9.80 -11.96 1.89
CA MET A 8 10.22 -12.13 0.49
C MET A 8 10.61 -13.56 0.13
N SER A 9 11.19 -14.32 1.06
CA SER A 9 11.52 -15.74 0.83
C SER A 9 10.27 -16.62 0.72
N GLU A 10 9.23 -16.34 1.50
CA GLU A 10 7.94 -17.05 1.40
C GLU A 10 7.25 -16.74 0.06
N ILE A 11 7.27 -15.47 -0.38
CA ILE A 11 6.70 -15.06 -1.69
C ILE A 11 7.45 -15.75 -2.83
N LYS A 12 8.79 -15.74 -2.79
CA LYS A 12 9.62 -16.41 -3.80
C LYS A 12 9.35 -17.90 -3.87
N SER A 13 9.29 -18.58 -2.74
CA SER A 13 8.97 -20.02 -2.68
C SER A 13 7.56 -20.31 -3.24
N ALA A 14 6.57 -19.46 -2.94
CA ALA A 14 5.23 -19.60 -3.47
C ALA A 14 5.20 -19.40 -5.01
N TYR A 15 5.88 -18.38 -5.50
CA TYR A 15 5.97 -18.10 -6.94
C TYR A 15 6.76 -19.17 -7.70
N ASP A 16 7.85 -19.69 -7.13
CA ASP A 16 8.60 -20.79 -7.72
C ASP A 16 7.74 -22.05 -7.85
N ARG A 17 6.87 -22.34 -6.85
CA ARG A 17 5.90 -23.45 -6.94
C ARG A 17 4.87 -23.19 -8.05
N LEU A 18 4.27 -22.00 -8.08
CA LEU A 18 3.26 -21.63 -9.07
C LEU A 18 3.82 -21.59 -10.49
N SER A 19 5.09 -21.22 -10.66
CA SER A 19 5.74 -21.19 -11.98
C SER A 19 5.90 -22.56 -12.64
N ARG A 20 5.76 -23.65 -11.87
CA ARG A 20 5.75 -25.03 -12.42
C ARG A 20 4.44 -25.36 -13.10
N ASP A 21 3.36 -24.71 -12.68
CA ASP A 21 2.02 -24.91 -13.18
C ASP A 21 1.76 -23.90 -14.31
N ASN A 22 1.92 -24.33 -15.56
CA ASN A 22 1.79 -23.46 -16.73
C ASN A 22 0.33 -23.23 -17.15
N ASN A 23 -0.50 -22.75 -16.22
CA ASN A 23 -1.93 -22.55 -16.44
C ASN A 23 -2.43 -21.19 -15.95
N MET A 24 -3.64 -20.81 -16.39
CA MET A 24 -4.28 -19.55 -16.03
C MET A 24 -4.56 -19.40 -14.52
N MET A 25 -4.75 -20.51 -13.80
CA MET A 25 -4.99 -20.48 -12.35
C MET A 25 -3.72 -20.07 -11.60
N ALA A 26 -2.57 -20.60 -12.00
CA ALA A 26 -1.28 -20.23 -11.44
C ALA A 26 -0.94 -18.77 -11.72
N LEU A 27 -1.18 -18.31 -12.95
CA LEU A 27 -1.02 -16.89 -13.31
C LEU A 27 -1.92 -15.98 -12.47
N SER A 28 -3.20 -16.34 -12.33
CA SER A 28 -4.16 -15.60 -11.49
C SER A 28 -3.72 -15.56 -10.01
N ALA A 29 -3.22 -16.68 -9.49
CA ALA A 29 -2.71 -16.77 -8.13
C ALA A 29 -1.48 -15.87 -7.91
N VAL A 30 -0.52 -15.85 -8.84
CA VAL A 30 0.65 -14.97 -8.79
C VAL A 30 0.23 -13.50 -8.71
N LEU A 31 -0.66 -13.07 -9.62
CA LEU A 31 -1.16 -11.69 -9.66
C LEU A 31 -1.92 -11.31 -8.40
N ARG A 32 -2.78 -12.20 -7.90
CA ARG A 32 -3.56 -11.97 -6.68
C ARG A 32 -2.66 -11.84 -5.45
N ILE A 33 -1.70 -12.75 -5.27
CA ILE A 33 -0.74 -12.71 -4.16
C ILE A 33 0.08 -11.41 -4.24
N GLY A 34 0.54 -11.04 -5.43
CA GLY A 34 1.33 -9.82 -5.64
C GLY A 34 0.55 -8.58 -5.26
N ALA A 35 -0.68 -8.45 -5.77
CA ALA A 35 -1.57 -7.34 -5.45
C ALA A 35 -1.89 -7.25 -3.94
N GLU A 36 -2.21 -8.37 -3.30
CA GLU A 36 -2.52 -8.41 -1.85
C GLU A 36 -1.32 -7.99 -0.99
N GLN A 37 -0.09 -8.41 -1.34
CA GLN A 37 1.12 -8.05 -0.59
C GLN A 37 1.53 -6.59 -0.83
N ILE A 38 1.38 -6.08 -2.06
CA ILE A 38 1.62 -4.67 -2.40
C ILE A 38 0.62 -3.76 -1.66
N GLU A 39 -0.68 -4.07 -1.69
CA GLU A 39 -1.71 -3.26 -1.03
C GLU A 39 -1.48 -3.15 0.49
N ARG A 40 -1.08 -4.26 1.12
CA ARG A 40 -0.79 -4.29 2.57
C ARG A 40 0.42 -3.45 2.93
N ARG A 41 1.43 -3.43 2.07
CA ARG A 41 2.62 -2.57 2.24
C ARG A 41 2.26 -1.09 1.99
N GLY A 42 1.34 -0.79 1.08
CA GLY A 42 0.83 0.57 0.83
C GLY A 42 0.03 1.19 1.99
N LYS A 43 -0.67 0.38 2.81
CA LYS A 43 -1.39 0.85 4.02
C LYS A 43 -0.48 1.46 5.08
N ILE A 44 0.83 1.28 4.96
CA ILE A 44 1.83 1.88 5.84
C ILE A 44 1.88 3.41 5.70
N GLY A 45 1.53 3.96 4.52
CA GLY A 45 1.42 5.40 4.31
C GLY A 45 0.34 6.09 5.17
N ILE A 46 -0.68 5.34 5.61
CA ILE A 46 -1.78 5.86 6.46
C ILE A 46 -1.27 6.27 7.84
N PHE A 47 -0.20 5.65 8.36
CA PHE A 47 0.36 5.99 9.67
C PHE A 47 0.90 7.43 9.74
N LYS A 48 1.43 7.97 8.62
CA LYS A 48 1.87 9.37 8.56
C LYS A 48 0.70 10.33 8.81
N ASN A 49 -0.46 10.06 8.22
CA ASN A 49 -1.66 10.88 8.39
C ASN A 49 -2.23 10.78 9.82
N ILE A 50 -2.14 9.60 10.44
CA ILE A 50 -2.55 9.39 11.83
C ILE A 50 -1.71 10.23 12.79
N VAL A 51 -0.38 10.29 12.62
CA VAL A 51 0.51 11.11 13.47
C VAL A 51 0.20 12.60 13.36
N ILE A 52 -0.08 13.09 12.14
CA ILE A 52 -0.44 14.49 11.92
C ILE A 52 -1.78 14.82 12.59
N ALA A 53 -2.76 13.93 12.48
CA ALA A 53 -4.08 14.11 13.09
C ALA A 53 -4.01 14.13 14.62
N THR A 54 -3.28 13.21 15.25
CA THR A 54 -3.14 13.17 16.72
C THR A 54 -2.38 14.39 17.25
N GLY A 55 -1.35 14.85 16.55
CA GLY A 55 -0.65 16.10 16.88
C GLY A 55 -1.53 17.34 16.77
N GLY A 56 -2.36 17.42 15.72
CA GLY A 56 -3.33 18.50 15.55
C GLY A 56 -4.37 18.55 16.68
N ILE A 57 -4.87 17.40 17.10
CA ILE A 57 -5.82 17.29 18.22
C ILE A 57 -5.18 17.76 19.54
N ALA A 58 -3.94 17.36 19.82
CA ALA A 58 -3.22 17.81 21.01
C ALA A 58 -3.01 19.34 21.04
N LEU A 59 -2.73 19.94 19.88
CA LEU A 59 -2.60 21.39 19.74
C LEU A 59 -3.95 22.08 20.02
N CYS A 60 -5.05 21.57 19.47
CA CYS A 60 -6.39 22.10 19.71
C CYS A 60 -6.77 22.09 21.20
N PHE A 61 -6.49 20.99 21.91
CA PHE A 61 -6.74 20.93 23.36
C PHE A 61 -5.86 21.90 24.15
N SER A 62 -4.62 22.13 23.73
CA SER A 62 -3.71 23.10 24.36
C SER A 62 -4.23 24.54 24.22
N ILE A 63 -4.72 24.89 23.03
CA ILE A 63 -5.33 26.21 22.76
C ILE A 63 -6.63 26.34 23.55
N ALA A 64 -7.50 25.32 23.53
CA ALA A 64 -8.77 25.34 24.24
C ALA A 64 -8.59 25.48 25.76
N ALA A 65 -7.60 24.80 26.35
CA ALA A 65 -7.29 24.92 27.78
C ALA A 65 -6.82 26.33 28.19
N PHE A 66 -6.21 27.08 27.27
CA PHE A 66 -5.75 28.45 27.53
C PHE A 66 -6.93 29.43 27.67
N PHE A 67 -8.00 29.24 26.90
CA PHE A 67 -9.18 30.11 26.89
C PHE A 67 -10.37 29.58 27.72
N ALA A 68 -10.27 28.36 28.26
CA ALA A 68 -11.36 27.75 29.02
C ALA A 68 -11.45 28.30 30.46
N PRO A 69 -12.66 28.37 31.04
CA PRO A 69 -12.84 28.69 32.45
C PRO A 69 -12.29 27.58 33.37
N ASP A 70 -11.93 27.95 34.60
CA ASP A 70 -11.15 27.10 35.52
C ASP A 70 -11.86 25.80 35.95
N ASN A 71 -13.18 25.74 35.80
CA ASN A 71 -13.97 24.54 36.04
C ASN A 71 -13.81 23.47 34.94
N ILE A 72 -13.39 23.85 33.72
CA ILE A 72 -13.28 22.94 32.55
C ILE A 72 -11.81 22.65 32.21
N LYS A 73 -10.88 23.56 32.56
CA LYS A 73 -9.43 23.39 32.37
C LYS A 73 -8.88 22.02 32.78
N PRO A 74 -9.22 21.45 33.96
CA PRO A 74 -8.67 20.16 34.38
C PRO A 74 -9.07 19.03 33.43
N SER A 75 -10.31 19.04 32.93
CA SER A 75 -10.80 18.04 31.98
C SER A 75 -10.07 18.15 30.63
N LEU A 76 -9.88 19.38 30.13
CA LEU A 76 -9.15 19.62 28.87
C LEU A 76 -7.68 19.23 28.97
N GLN A 77 -7.03 19.44 30.11
CA GLN A 77 -5.65 19.00 30.36
C GLN A 77 -5.53 17.47 30.37
N ILE A 78 -6.50 16.74 30.92
CA ILE A 78 -6.53 15.27 30.83
C ILE A 78 -6.60 14.82 29.38
N TRP A 79 -7.49 15.41 28.57
CA TRP A 79 -7.61 15.10 27.14
C TRP A 79 -6.36 15.48 26.33
N GLN A 80 -5.71 16.58 26.70
CA GLN A 80 -4.42 16.98 26.13
C GLN A 80 -3.34 15.93 26.42
N ILE A 81 -3.22 15.45 27.67
CA ILE A 81 -2.28 14.40 28.04
C ILE A 81 -2.56 13.11 27.27
N VAL A 82 -3.83 12.71 27.15
CA VAL A 82 -4.24 11.54 26.36
C VAL A 82 -3.83 11.71 24.89
N ALA A 83 -4.07 12.88 24.30
CA ALA A 83 -3.69 13.17 22.93
C ALA A 83 -2.18 13.16 22.72
N ILE A 84 -1.39 13.68 23.66
CA ILE A 84 0.08 13.64 23.64
C ILE A 84 0.59 12.20 23.75
N CYS A 85 0.01 11.38 24.63
CA CYS A 85 0.35 9.96 24.76
C CYS A 85 0.05 9.18 23.47
N LEU A 86 -1.11 9.43 22.85
CA LEU A 86 -1.47 8.84 21.56
C LEU A 86 -0.52 9.31 20.45
N MET A 87 -0.14 10.58 20.45
CA MET A 87 0.85 11.12 19.53
C MET A 87 2.20 10.40 19.70
N ALA A 88 2.70 10.23 20.93
CA ALA A 88 3.95 9.54 21.21
C ALA A 88 3.94 8.07 20.74
N ILE A 89 2.84 7.33 20.98
CA ILE A 89 2.66 5.96 20.49
C ILE A 89 2.67 5.94 18.95
N SER A 90 1.92 6.85 18.33
CA SER A 90 1.87 6.95 16.86
C SER A 90 3.21 7.36 16.24
N LEU A 91 4.00 8.20 16.92
CA LEU A 91 5.35 8.59 16.50
C LEU A 91 6.32 7.41 16.62
N GLY A 92 6.24 6.63 17.70
CA GLY A 92 7.05 5.43 17.88
C GLY A 92 6.75 4.37 16.81
N LEU A 93 5.47 4.19 16.48
CA LEU A 93 5.03 3.35 15.36
C LEU A 93 5.52 3.89 14.02
N LEU A 94 5.41 5.21 13.78
CA LEU A 94 5.89 5.86 12.56
C LEU A 94 7.41 5.76 12.42
N TRP A 95 8.18 5.88 13.51
CA TRP A 95 9.63 5.75 13.48
C TRP A 95 10.06 4.32 13.14
N ARG A 96 9.41 3.33 13.76
CA ARG A 96 9.62 1.91 13.43
C ARG A 96 9.22 1.60 11.98
N VAL A 97 8.13 2.20 11.51
CA VAL A 97 7.68 2.13 10.13
C VAL A 97 8.69 2.80 9.20
N ARG A 98 9.17 4.01 9.51
CA ARG A 98 10.08 4.81 8.69
C ARG A 98 11.42 4.10 8.50
N ASN A 99 12.00 3.57 9.57
CA ASN A 99 13.25 2.79 9.48
C ASN A 99 13.07 1.53 8.61
N ASN A 100 11.85 1.00 8.54
CA ASN A 100 11.51 -0.12 7.69
C ASN A 100 10.94 0.33 6.33
N MET A 101 10.69 1.62 6.09
CA MET A 101 9.91 2.09 4.93
C MET A 101 10.73 2.02 3.64
N GLU A 102 12.01 2.32 3.71
CA GLU A 102 12.93 2.06 2.59
C GLU A 102 12.95 0.58 2.24
N GLN A 103 12.96 -0.29 3.25
CA GLN A 103 12.88 -1.73 3.05
C GLN A 103 11.51 -2.18 2.53
N PHE A 104 10.41 -1.56 2.97
CA PHE A 104 9.07 -1.84 2.47
C PHE A 104 8.90 -1.44 1.01
N LEU A 105 9.42 -0.27 0.61
CA LEU A 105 9.41 0.21 -0.77
C LEU A 105 10.28 -0.68 -1.67
N LYS A 106 11.47 -1.06 -1.19
CA LYS A 106 12.37 -1.96 -1.90
C LYS A 106 11.71 -3.34 -2.10
N ASP A 107 11.16 -3.91 -1.03
CA ASP A 107 10.42 -5.16 -1.11
C ASP A 107 9.18 -5.05 -2.01
N GLU A 108 8.46 -3.92 -2.01
CA GLU A 108 7.31 -3.73 -2.92
C GLU A 108 7.76 -3.76 -4.38
N GLN A 109 8.86 -3.08 -4.69
CA GLN A 109 9.47 -3.10 -6.01
C GLN A 109 9.94 -4.51 -6.38
N ASP A 110 10.58 -5.22 -5.44
CA ASP A 110 11.04 -6.60 -5.63
C ASP A 110 9.85 -7.56 -5.87
N ILE A 111 8.73 -7.39 -5.15
CA ILE A 111 7.49 -8.16 -5.38
C ILE A 111 6.96 -7.90 -6.78
N ARG A 112 6.93 -6.63 -7.24
CA ARG A 112 6.46 -6.29 -8.59
C ARG A 112 7.33 -6.93 -9.67
N VAL A 113 8.65 -6.83 -9.53
CA VAL A 113 9.62 -7.46 -10.45
C VAL A 113 9.41 -8.97 -10.46
N LEU A 114 9.39 -9.61 -9.29
CA LEU A 114 9.24 -11.05 -9.17
C LEU A 114 7.89 -11.55 -9.71
N MET A 115 6.81 -10.79 -9.49
CA MET A 115 5.48 -11.07 -10.04
C MET A 115 5.49 -11.04 -11.56
N VAL A 116 6.12 -10.02 -12.17
CA VAL A 116 6.24 -9.90 -13.63
C VAL A 116 7.10 -11.02 -14.20
N GLU A 117 8.26 -11.30 -13.61
CA GLU A 117 9.14 -12.39 -14.05
C GLU A 117 8.44 -13.75 -13.98
N THR A 118 7.72 -14.02 -12.89
CA THR A 118 7.00 -15.29 -12.71
C THR A 118 5.85 -15.42 -13.70
N ALA A 119 5.08 -14.34 -13.91
CA ALA A 119 4.03 -14.30 -14.90
C ALA A 119 4.57 -14.54 -16.32
N GLN A 120 5.71 -13.91 -16.67
CA GLN A 120 6.38 -14.13 -17.95
C GLN A 120 6.86 -15.57 -18.10
N ARG A 121 7.38 -16.21 -17.04
CA ARG A 121 7.75 -17.63 -17.09
C ARG A 121 6.55 -18.52 -17.37
N ILE A 122 5.43 -18.30 -16.71
CA ILE A 122 4.20 -19.09 -16.89
C ILE A 122 3.65 -18.93 -18.32
N VAL A 123 3.57 -17.69 -18.81
CA VAL A 123 3.00 -17.37 -20.14
C VAL A 123 3.97 -17.73 -21.28
N GLY A 124 5.28 -17.69 -21.02
CA GLY A 124 6.32 -17.99 -22.01
C GLY A 124 6.46 -19.47 -22.35
N VAL A 125 5.74 -20.36 -21.66
CA VAL A 125 5.78 -21.80 -21.96
C VAL A 125 4.85 -22.11 -23.14
N PRO A 126 5.31 -22.88 -24.14
CA PRO A 126 4.50 -23.22 -25.33
C PRO A 126 3.18 -23.94 -25.03
N THR A 127 3.07 -24.58 -23.86
CA THR A 127 1.88 -25.31 -23.41
C THR A 127 0.87 -24.44 -22.67
N PHE A 128 1.17 -23.16 -22.46
CA PHE A 128 0.25 -22.23 -21.83
C PHE A 128 -0.96 -22.01 -22.73
N ASN A 129 -2.15 -22.40 -22.25
CA ASN A 129 -3.40 -22.22 -22.96
C ASN A 129 -4.20 -21.06 -22.35
N PRO A 130 -4.10 -19.83 -22.91
CA PRO A 130 -4.83 -18.69 -22.37
C PRO A 130 -6.33 -18.88 -22.56
N THR A 131 -7.09 -18.65 -21.49
CA THR A 131 -8.55 -18.54 -21.64
C THR A 131 -8.84 -17.25 -22.41
N PRO A 132 -9.53 -17.31 -23.56
CA PRO A 132 -9.85 -16.11 -24.32
C PRO A 132 -10.74 -15.20 -23.47
N LEU A 133 -10.35 -13.94 -23.35
CA LEU A 133 -11.19 -12.91 -22.74
C LEU A 133 -12.47 -12.75 -23.57
N SER A 134 -13.61 -12.66 -22.91
CA SER A 134 -14.87 -12.28 -23.55
C SER A 134 -14.76 -10.86 -24.15
N GLU A 135 -15.51 -10.57 -25.21
CA GLU A 135 -15.47 -9.26 -25.87
C GLU A 135 -15.83 -8.11 -24.92
N GLU A 136 -16.74 -8.34 -23.97
CA GLU A 136 -17.11 -7.38 -22.94
C GLU A 136 -15.94 -7.07 -21.98
N LEU A 137 -15.22 -8.10 -21.53
CA LEU A 137 -14.02 -7.95 -20.71
C LEU A 137 -12.89 -7.28 -21.49
N ARG A 138 -12.72 -7.58 -22.79
CA ARG A 138 -11.73 -6.88 -23.63
C ARG A 138 -12.03 -5.40 -23.76
N GLY A 139 -13.30 -5.03 -23.99
CA GLY A 139 -13.72 -3.63 -24.05
C GLY A 139 -13.43 -2.90 -22.73
N THR A 140 -13.80 -3.52 -21.62
CA THR A 140 -13.53 -2.99 -20.27
C THR A 140 -12.03 -2.83 -20.00
N LEU A 141 -11.23 -3.84 -20.34
CA LEU A 141 -9.78 -3.81 -20.15
C LEU A 141 -9.11 -2.74 -21.01
N ARG A 142 -9.54 -2.60 -22.28
CA ARG A 142 -9.03 -1.59 -23.21
C ARG A 142 -9.33 -0.17 -22.69
N ASN A 143 -10.53 0.04 -22.18
CA ASN A 143 -10.92 1.32 -21.57
C ASN A 143 -10.12 1.61 -20.29
N ALA A 144 -9.92 0.62 -19.43
CA ALA A 144 -9.11 0.77 -18.22
C ALA A 144 -7.64 1.08 -18.56
N VAL A 145 -7.05 0.39 -19.54
CA VAL A 145 -5.68 0.66 -20.01
C VAL A 145 -5.56 2.05 -20.62
N ALA A 146 -6.52 2.48 -21.44
CA ALA A 146 -6.55 3.82 -21.99
C ALA A 146 -6.59 4.88 -20.89
N HIS A 147 -7.43 4.68 -19.87
CA HIS A 147 -7.54 5.60 -18.74
C HIS A 147 -6.23 5.69 -17.92
N VAL A 148 -5.58 4.55 -17.65
CA VAL A 148 -4.29 4.52 -16.93
C VAL A 148 -3.19 5.21 -17.76
N ARG A 149 -3.16 4.99 -19.08
CA ARG A 149 -2.17 5.61 -19.97
C ARG A 149 -2.31 7.14 -20.00
N VAL A 150 -3.54 7.65 -20.09
CA VAL A 150 -3.82 9.09 -20.06
C VAL A 150 -3.38 9.67 -18.72
N LYS A 151 -3.78 9.07 -17.61
CA LYS A 151 -3.42 9.55 -16.27
C LYS A 151 -1.91 9.55 -16.03
N ALA A 152 -1.20 8.50 -16.47
CA ALA A 152 0.26 8.43 -16.37
C ALA A 152 0.94 9.50 -17.24
N SER A 153 0.39 9.79 -18.43
CA SER A 153 0.87 10.87 -19.29
C SER A 153 0.69 12.23 -18.62
N ASP A 154 -0.48 12.50 -18.06
CA ASP A 154 -0.80 13.77 -17.39
C ASP A 154 0.09 14.01 -16.17
N GLU A 155 0.34 12.96 -15.37
CA GLU A 155 1.27 13.02 -14.23
C GLU A 155 2.72 13.25 -14.67
N LEU A 156 3.16 12.65 -15.78
CA LEU A 156 4.51 12.88 -16.33
C LEU A 156 4.67 14.32 -16.83
N THR A 157 3.67 14.85 -17.55
CA THR A 157 3.68 16.23 -18.05
C THR A 157 3.68 17.23 -16.89
N ALA A 158 2.89 16.99 -15.84
CA ALA A 158 2.86 17.84 -14.65
C ALA A 158 4.19 17.84 -13.85
N ILE A 159 5.00 16.79 -13.95
CA ILE A 159 6.34 16.73 -13.36
C ILE A 159 7.34 17.51 -14.23
N ILE A 160 7.25 17.37 -15.57
CA ILE A 160 8.10 18.11 -16.52
C ILE A 160 7.84 19.62 -16.41
N ASP A 161 6.59 20.07 -16.30
CA ASP A 161 6.27 21.51 -16.20
C ASP A 161 6.66 22.14 -14.84
N ARG A 162 7.00 21.33 -13.83
CA ARG A 162 7.45 21.81 -12.50
C ARG A 162 8.98 21.89 -12.35
N HIS A 163 9.74 21.49 -13.37
CA HIS A 163 11.21 21.45 -13.35
C HIS A 163 11.77 22.19 -14.57
#